data_AF-A0A7T2W1K5-F1
#
_entry.id   AF-A0A7T2W1K5-F1
#
_cell.length_a   1.000
_cell.length_b   1.000
_cell.length_c   1.000
_cell.angle_alpha   90.00
_cell.angle_beta   90.00
_cell.angle_gamma   90.00
#
_symmetry.space_group_name_H-M   'P 1'
#
loop_
_entity.id
_entity.type
_entity.pdbx_description
1 polymer ?
#
loop_
_entity_poly.entity_id
_entity_poly.type
_entity_poly.pdbx_seq_one_letter_code
_entity_poly.pdbx_strand_id
1 'polypeptide(L)'
;MSRVHLIEGPVGAGKSTFGAALAASSNGVHIPLDEWFATLFSPDRPGGDFVPWYVERKERLLGLIWNHSRRILASGRDVVLELGLIQQQPRIQFCRMITNEGFPPHLHVLDAPLEIRRARVRRRNEERGPTFSMVVPDHVFEMASKLWESPDEFECEEFEVSFVTEGANASFDV
;
A
#
# COMPACT_ATOMS: atom_id res chain seq x y z
N MET A 1 7.94 20.76 6.21
CA MET A 1 7.45 20.41 4.86
C MET A 1 6.67 19.13 5.00
N SER A 2 5.52 19.02 4.34
CA SER A 2 4.73 17.78 4.37
C SER A 2 5.44 16.66 3.62
N ARG A 3 5.27 15.42 4.09
CA ARG A 3 5.95 14.23 3.56
C ARG A 3 4.97 13.29 2.87
N VAL A 4 5.51 12.56 1.88
CA VAL A 4 4.82 11.44 1.24
C VAL A 4 5.40 10.15 1.81
N HIS A 5 4.59 9.41 2.54
CA HIS A 5 4.92 8.06 3.00
C HIS A 5 4.28 7.06 2.04
N LEU A 6 5.08 6.19 1.44
CA LEU A 6 4.59 5.09 0.61
C LEU A 6 4.79 3.79 1.38
N ILE A 7 3.74 2.98 1.53
CA ILE A 7 3.78 1.72 2.26
C ILE A 7 3.63 0.57 1.29
N GLU A 8 4.65 -0.28 1.22
CA GLU A 8 4.66 -1.45 0.35
C GLU A 8 5.10 -2.71 1.09
N GLY A 9 4.78 -3.85 0.52
CA GLY A 9 4.96 -5.15 1.16
C GLY A 9 4.01 -6.20 0.61
N PRO A 10 4.31 -7.50 0.76
CA PRO A 10 3.44 -8.55 0.26
C PRO A 10 2.08 -8.57 0.99
N VAL A 11 1.11 -9.24 0.39
CA VAL A 11 -0.22 -9.40 1.00
C VAL A 11 -0.10 -10.09 2.36
N GLY A 12 -0.77 -9.56 3.37
CA GLY A 12 -0.71 -10.06 4.75
C GLY A 12 0.46 -9.53 5.60
N ALA A 13 1.30 -8.63 5.08
CA ALA A 13 2.46 -8.09 5.80
C ALA A 13 2.11 -7.09 6.94
N GLY A 14 0.85 -6.67 7.09
CA GLY A 14 0.44 -5.71 8.14
C GLY A 14 0.45 -4.23 7.72
N LYS A 15 0.56 -3.96 6.41
CA LYS A 15 0.60 -2.60 5.83
C LYS A 15 -0.51 -1.68 6.32
N SER A 16 -1.77 -2.11 6.27
CA SER A 16 -2.90 -1.25 6.62
C SER A 16 -2.91 -0.86 8.10
N THR A 17 -2.50 -1.76 8.99
CA THR A 17 -2.34 -1.45 10.42
C THR A 17 -1.23 -0.42 10.63
N PHE A 18 -0.08 -0.63 10.00
CA PHE A 18 1.03 0.31 10.07
C PHE A 18 0.69 1.69 9.47
N GLY A 19 -0.02 1.72 8.33
CA GLY A 19 -0.43 2.96 7.68
C GLY A 19 -1.38 3.80 8.51
N ALA A 20 -2.32 3.17 9.20
CA ALA A 20 -3.20 3.85 10.14
C ALA A 20 -2.41 4.47 11.32
N ALA A 21 -1.48 3.71 11.91
CA ALA A 21 -0.64 4.17 13.01
C ALA A 21 0.33 5.30 12.57
N LEU A 22 0.91 5.17 11.38
CA LEU A 22 1.79 6.18 10.81
C LEU A 22 1.03 7.48 10.56
N ALA A 23 -0.16 7.42 9.96
CA ALA A 23 -0.97 8.62 9.74
C ALA A 23 -1.36 9.33 11.04
N ALA A 24 -1.67 8.57 12.10
CA ALA A 24 -1.96 9.15 13.41
C ALA A 24 -0.74 9.87 14.02
N SER A 25 0.45 9.28 13.91
CA SER A 25 1.68 9.84 14.48
C SER A 25 2.32 10.96 13.64
N SER A 26 2.12 10.98 12.32
CA SER A 26 2.66 12.00 11.41
C SER A 26 1.70 13.17 11.14
N ASN A 27 0.52 13.20 11.77
CA ASN A 27 -0.57 14.11 11.39
C ASN A 27 -0.93 13.99 9.88
N GLY A 28 -0.77 12.78 9.34
CA GLY A 28 -1.00 12.46 7.95
C GLY A 28 -2.44 12.01 7.66
N VAL A 29 -2.72 11.82 6.38
CA VAL A 29 -3.96 11.19 5.90
C VAL A 29 -3.61 9.86 5.24
N HIS A 30 -4.15 8.77 5.79
CA HIS A 30 -4.00 7.42 5.22
C HIS A 30 -4.96 7.23 4.05
N ILE A 31 -4.42 6.82 2.89
CA ILE A 31 -5.18 6.55 1.67
C ILE A 31 -4.87 5.12 1.22
N PRO A 32 -5.70 4.13 1.60
CA PRO A 32 -5.57 2.75 1.15
C PRO A 32 -6.29 2.54 -0.19
N LEU A 33 -5.50 2.21 -1.23
CA LEU A 33 -6.03 1.96 -2.58
C LEU A 33 -7.06 0.84 -2.60
N ASP A 34 -6.84 -0.24 -1.84
CA ASP A 34 -7.71 -1.41 -1.80
C ASP A 34 -9.12 -1.07 -1.28
N GLU A 35 -9.25 -0.13 -0.33
CA GLU A 35 -10.55 0.33 0.17
C GLU A 35 -11.34 1.05 -0.92
N TRP A 36 -10.69 1.99 -1.62
CA TRP A 36 -11.32 2.75 -2.69
C TRP A 36 -11.65 1.83 -3.87
N PHE A 37 -10.75 0.92 -4.22
CA PHE A 37 -10.97 -0.05 -5.28
C PHE A 37 -12.15 -0.98 -4.95
N ALA A 38 -12.19 -1.51 -3.72
CA ALA A 38 -13.27 -2.39 -3.29
C ALA A 38 -14.62 -1.67 -3.32
N THR A 39 -14.66 -0.42 -2.87
CA THR A 39 -15.89 0.38 -2.82
C THR A 39 -16.37 0.78 -4.22
N LEU A 40 -15.48 1.27 -5.08
CA LEU A 40 -15.85 1.87 -6.37
C LEU A 40 -16.02 0.85 -7.48
N PHE A 41 -15.27 -0.26 -7.44
CA PHE A 41 -15.15 -1.14 -8.61
C PHE A 41 -15.55 -2.59 -8.35
N SER A 42 -15.35 -3.14 -7.15
CA SER A 42 -15.72 -4.54 -6.90
C SER A 42 -17.19 -4.89 -7.20
N PRO A 43 -18.19 -3.99 -7.01
CA PRO A 43 -19.56 -4.25 -7.45
C PRO A 43 -19.72 -4.50 -8.96
N ASP A 44 -18.84 -3.91 -9.77
CA ASP A 44 -18.87 -3.98 -11.25
C ASP A 44 -17.88 -4.99 -11.82
N ARG A 45 -17.34 -5.89 -10.97
CA ARG A 45 -16.34 -6.87 -11.40
C ARG A 45 -16.94 -7.83 -12.42
N PRO A 46 -16.33 -8.01 -13.61
CA PRO A 46 -16.80 -8.97 -14.59
C PRO A 46 -16.58 -10.40 -14.10
N GLY A 47 -17.47 -11.32 -14.49
CA GLY A 47 -17.30 -12.76 -14.20
C GLY A 47 -16.23 -13.45 -15.07
N GLY A 48 -15.70 -12.77 -16.08
CA GLY A 48 -14.70 -13.29 -17.03
C GLY A 48 -13.27 -12.83 -16.73
N ASP A 49 -12.50 -12.53 -17.78
CA ASP A 49 -11.14 -12.01 -17.65
C ASP A 49 -11.13 -10.64 -16.95
N PHE A 50 -10.81 -10.67 -15.66
CA PHE A 50 -10.85 -9.49 -14.80
C PHE A 50 -9.50 -8.77 -14.71
N VAL A 51 -8.41 -9.35 -15.22
CA VAL A 51 -7.06 -8.77 -15.03
C VAL A 51 -6.92 -7.45 -15.80
N PRO A 52 -7.25 -7.35 -17.10
CA PRO A 52 -7.21 -6.06 -17.80
C PRO A 52 -8.14 -5.02 -17.17
N TRP A 53 -9.35 -5.46 -16.77
CA TRP A 53 -10.34 -4.62 -16.09
C TRP A 53 -9.80 -4.05 -14.76
N TYR A 54 -9.05 -4.86 -14.00
CA TYR A 54 -8.44 -4.47 -12.73
C TYR A 54 -7.29 -3.49 -12.95
N VAL A 55 -6.39 -3.77 -13.89
CA VAL A 55 -5.22 -2.94 -14.19
C VAL A 55 -5.65 -1.54 -14.62
N GLU A 56 -6.60 -1.43 -15.54
CA GLU A 56 -7.14 -0.15 -16.03
C GLU A 56 -7.71 0.72 -14.89
N ARG A 57 -8.45 0.09 -13.95
CA ARG A 57 -9.07 0.79 -12.82
C ARG A 57 -8.06 1.17 -11.75
N LYS A 58 -7.08 0.31 -11.49
CA LYS A 58 -5.97 0.61 -10.58
C LYS A 58 -5.19 1.81 -11.09
N GLU A 59 -4.87 1.89 -12.38
CA GLU A 59 -4.16 3.02 -12.98
C GLU A 59 -4.93 4.35 -12.81
N ARG A 60 -6.25 4.35 -13.10
CA ARG A 60 -7.10 5.53 -12.85
C ARG A 60 -7.09 5.95 -11.38
N LEU A 61 -7.14 4.96 -10.49
CA LEU A 61 -7.17 5.19 -9.05
C LEU A 61 -5.85 5.76 -8.54
N LEU A 62 -4.70 5.30 -9.05
CA LEU A 62 -3.38 5.86 -8.75
C LEU A 62 -3.31 7.35 -9.12
N GLY A 63 -3.78 7.72 -10.32
CA GLY A 63 -3.83 9.11 -10.77
C GLY A 63 -4.76 9.98 -9.91
N LEU A 64 -5.93 9.46 -9.54
CA LEU A 64 -6.87 10.17 -8.66
C LEU A 64 -6.32 10.36 -7.26
N ILE A 65 -5.76 9.29 -6.66
CA ILE A 65 -5.13 9.32 -5.33
C ILE A 65 -4.01 10.36 -5.34
N TRP A 66 -3.12 10.35 -6.34
CA TRP A 66 -2.05 11.33 -6.41
C TRP A 66 -2.57 12.78 -6.54
N ASN A 67 -3.60 13.03 -7.37
CA ASN A 67 -4.21 14.34 -7.48
C ASN A 67 -4.75 14.83 -6.12
N HIS A 68 -5.40 13.95 -5.37
CA HIS A 68 -5.92 14.24 -4.04
C HIS A 68 -4.80 14.48 -3.03
N SER A 69 -3.75 13.64 -3.04
CA SER A 69 -2.56 13.77 -2.20
C SER A 69 -1.92 15.15 -2.32
N ARG A 70 -1.82 15.71 -3.53
CA ARG A 70 -1.28 17.07 -3.72
C ARG A 70 -2.06 18.14 -2.96
N ARG A 71 -3.38 18.02 -2.87
CA ARG A 71 -4.22 18.97 -2.13
C ARG A 71 -4.02 18.83 -0.62
N ILE A 72 -3.83 17.60 -0.15
CA ILE A 72 -3.53 17.32 1.27
C ILE A 72 -2.16 17.88 1.64
N LEU A 73 -1.14 17.62 0.81
CA LEU A 73 0.21 18.16 0.97
C LEU A 73 0.21 19.69 0.98
N ALA A 74 -0.56 20.32 0.07
CA ALA A 74 -0.71 21.78 0.04
C ALA A 74 -1.40 22.36 1.30
N SER A 75 -2.17 21.54 2.03
CA SER A 75 -2.77 21.93 3.32
C SER A 75 -1.82 21.79 4.51
N GLY A 76 -0.58 21.37 4.30
CA GLY A 76 0.41 21.18 5.35
C GLY A 76 0.33 19.84 6.07
N ARG A 77 -0.41 18.86 5.54
CA ARG A 77 -0.57 17.51 6.11
C ARG A 77 0.24 16.49 5.30
N ASP A 78 0.75 15.48 5.99
CA ASP A 78 1.42 14.35 5.35
C ASP A 78 0.40 13.46 4.64
N VAL A 79 0.87 12.67 3.68
CA VAL A 79 0.06 11.62 3.04
C VAL A 79 0.71 10.28 3.27
N VAL A 80 -0.11 9.29 3.64
CA VAL A 80 0.32 7.92 3.87
C VAL A 80 -0.39 7.04 2.86
N LEU A 81 0.33 6.57 1.85
CA LEU A 81 -0.20 5.91 0.67
C LEU A 81 0.06 4.41 0.75
N GLU A 82 -1.00 3.60 0.63
CA GLU A 82 -0.90 2.14 0.49
C GLU A 82 -1.48 1.76 -0.88
N LEU A 83 -0.61 1.57 -1.87
CA LEU A 83 -0.98 1.52 -3.29
C LEU A 83 -0.87 0.12 -3.92
N GLY A 84 -0.25 -0.81 -3.21
CA GLY A 84 -0.07 -2.19 -3.66
C GLY A 84 0.82 -2.27 -4.90
N LEU A 85 1.85 -1.44 -4.99
CA LEU A 85 2.87 -1.46 -6.04
C LEU A 85 3.88 -2.57 -5.76
N ILE A 86 3.40 -3.81 -5.86
CA ILE A 86 4.12 -5.03 -5.48
C ILE A 86 5.29 -5.38 -6.40
N GLN A 87 5.32 -4.81 -7.61
CA GLN A 87 6.39 -4.97 -8.57
C GLN A 87 7.28 -3.73 -8.58
N GLN A 88 8.57 -3.94 -8.79
CA GLN A 88 9.61 -2.92 -8.79
C GLN A 88 9.34 -1.83 -9.83
N GLN A 89 9.10 -2.20 -11.08
CA GLN A 89 9.00 -1.21 -12.17
C GLN A 89 7.86 -0.19 -11.95
N PRO A 90 6.60 -0.60 -11.68
CA PRO A 90 5.53 0.34 -11.36
C PRO A 90 5.82 1.18 -10.10
N ARG A 91 6.48 0.60 -9.09
CA ARG A 91 6.83 1.30 -7.86
C ARG A 91 7.85 2.41 -8.12
N ILE A 92 8.94 2.11 -8.82
CA ILE A 92 9.96 3.09 -9.23
C ILE A 92 9.33 4.21 -10.07
N GLN A 93 8.47 3.85 -11.04
CA GLN A 93 7.80 4.84 -11.90
C GLN A 93 6.96 5.82 -11.07
N PHE A 94 6.20 5.30 -10.10
CA PHE A 94 5.41 6.14 -9.21
C PHE A 94 6.30 7.03 -8.32
N CYS A 95 7.35 6.47 -7.71
CA CYS A 95 8.30 7.22 -6.89
C CYS A 95 8.99 8.34 -7.68
N ARG A 96 9.45 8.07 -8.90
CA ARG A 96 10.05 9.09 -9.78
C ARG A 96 9.07 10.19 -10.16
N MET A 97 7.82 9.83 -10.47
CA MET A 97 6.77 10.79 -10.80
C MET A 97 6.59 11.81 -9.65
N ILE A 98 6.45 11.33 -8.41
CA ILE A 98 6.22 12.22 -7.26
C ILE A 98 7.49 13.00 -6.86
N THR A 99 8.68 12.42 -7.01
CA THR A 99 9.96 13.13 -6.81
C THR A 99 10.10 14.28 -7.81
N ASN A 100 9.78 14.06 -9.10
CA ASN A 100 9.82 15.10 -10.13
C ASN A 100 8.81 16.23 -9.88
N GLU A 101 7.73 15.96 -9.15
CA GLU A 101 6.77 16.97 -8.68
C GLU A 101 7.22 17.69 -7.39
N GLY A 102 8.41 17.38 -6.87
CA GLY A 102 8.99 18.03 -5.69
C GLY A 102 8.66 17.35 -4.35
N PHE A 103 8.14 16.13 -4.38
CA PHE A 103 7.74 15.36 -3.20
C PHE A 103 8.50 14.03 -3.12
N PRO A 104 9.79 14.03 -2.73
CA PRO A 104 10.54 12.79 -2.57
C PRO A 104 9.86 11.89 -1.51
N PRO A 105 9.52 10.64 -1.84
CA PRO A 105 8.83 9.75 -0.92
C PRO A 105 9.79 9.11 0.09
N HIS A 106 9.22 8.76 1.24
CA HIS A 106 9.78 7.78 2.15
C HIS A 106 9.03 6.46 1.99
N LEU A 107 9.71 5.43 1.48
CA LEU A 107 9.18 4.08 1.31
C LEU A 107 9.33 3.25 2.60
N HIS A 108 8.21 2.79 3.14
CA HIS A 108 8.12 1.89 4.29
C HIS A 108 7.81 0.49 3.78
N VAL A 109 8.77 -0.43 3.92
CA VAL A 109 8.64 -1.80 3.46
C VAL A 109 8.31 -2.70 4.64
N LEU A 110 7.13 -3.31 4.61
CA LEU A 110 6.73 -4.32 5.59
C LEU A 110 6.83 -5.70 4.96
N ASP A 111 7.41 -6.65 5.68
CA ASP A 111 7.36 -8.06 5.32
C ASP A 111 7.19 -8.94 6.57
N ALA A 112 6.68 -10.14 6.35
CA ALA A 112 6.59 -11.19 7.34
C ALA A 112 6.71 -12.56 6.65
N PRO A 113 7.13 -13.61 7.37
CA PRO A 113 7.19 -14.96 6.83
C PRO A 113 5.88 -15.38 6.15
N LEU A 114 5.99 -16.07 5.00
CA LEU A 114 4.85 -16.45 4.15
C LEU A 114 3.70 -17.09 4.92
N GLU A 115 4.01 -18.04 5.81
CA GLU A 115 3.01 -18.77 6.59
C GLU A 115 2.32 -17.88 7.64
N ILE A 116 3.04 -16.90 8.21
CA ILE A 116 2.44 -15.91 9.11
C ILE A 116 1.48 -15.01 8.31
N ARG A 117 1.89 -14.54 7.13
CA ARG A 117 1.03 -13.73 6.25
C ARG A 117 -0.21 -14.49 5.82
N ARG A 118 -0.07 -15.76 5.46
CA ARG A 118 -1.19 -16.65 5.10
C ARG A 118 -2.20 -16.77 6.25
N ALA A 119 -1.71 -17.05 7.46
CA ALA A 119 -2.56 -17.16 8.64
C ALA A 119 -3.30 -15.85 8.94
N ARG A 120 -2.61 -14.70 8.83
CA ARG A 120 -3.21 -13.36 8.99
C ARG A 120 -4.32 -13.11 7.97
N VAL A 121 -4.09 -13.44 6.70
CA VAL A 121 -5.09 -13.24 5.64
C VAL A 121 -6.33 -14.09 5.87
N ARG A 122 -6.16 -15.37 6.22
CA ARG A 122 -7.29 -16.26 6.54
C ARG A 122 -8.12 -15.73 7.71
N ARG A 123 -7.46 -15.37 8.81
CA ARG A 123 -8.11 -14.76 9.98
C ARG A 123 -8.86 -13.49 9.60
N ARG A 124 -8.24 -12.59 8.85
CA ARG A 124 -8.86 -11.32 8.41
C ARG A 124 -10.09 -11.57 7.54
N ASN A 125 -10.07 -12.57 6.66
CA ASN A 125 -11.23 -12.91 5.82
C ASN A 125 -12.45 -13.37 6.65
N GLU A 126 -12.19 -14.04 7.79
CA GLU A 126 -13.21 -14.52 8.72
C GLU A 126 -13.72 -13.39 9.63
N GLU A 127 -12.80 -12.67 10.29
CA GLU A 127 -13.13 -11.67 11.33
C GLU A 127 -13.66 -10.35 10.76
N ARG A 128 -13.22 -9.97 9.54
CA ARG A 128 -13.62 -8.72 8.87
C ARG A 128 -13.48 -7.46 9.75
N GLY A 129 -12.35 -7.34 10.45
CA GLY A 129 -12.03 -6.21 11.32
C GLY A 129 -11.82 -4.87 10.59
N PRO A 130 -11.36 -3.82 11.31
CA PRO A 130 -11.32 -2.44 10.80
C PRO A 130 -10.50 -2.22 9.51
N THR A 131 -9.50 -3.06 9.23
CA THR A 131 -8.65 -2.99 8.03
C THR A 131 -9.09 -3.93 6.91
N PHE A 132 -10.29 -4.51 7.01
CA PHE A 132 -10.84 -5.40 6.00
C PHE A 132 -11.50 -4.61 4.86
N SER A 133 -10.90 -4.67 3.67
CA SER A 133 -11.51 -4.11 2.45
C SER A 133 -12.23 -5.18 1.61
N MET A 134 -11.66 -6.38 1.53
CA MET A 134 -12.16 -7.45 0.69
C MET A 134 -11.62 -8.82 1.10
N VAL A 135 -12.35 -9.88 0.72
CA VAL A 135 -11.87 -11.26 0.85
C VAL A 135 -10.69 -11.46 -0.09
N VAL A 136 -9.61 -12.03 0.43
CA VAL A 136 -8.46 -12.49 -0.37
C VAL A 136 -8.41 -14.02 -0.34
N PRO A 137 -8.90 -14.71 -1.39
CA PRO A 137 -8.81 -16.16 -1.50
C PRO A 137 -7.36 -16.65 -1.53
N ASP A 138 -7.13 -17.89 -1.11
CA ASP A 138 -5.79 -18.51 -1.08
C ASP A 138 -5.06 -18.42 -2.43
N HIS A 139 -5.75 -18.64 -3.56
CA HIS A 139 -5.13 -18.56 -4.89
C HIS A 139 -4.67 -17.13 -5.23
N VAL A 140 -5.40 -16.10 -4.79
CA VAL A 140 -5.01 -14.70 -4.97
C VAL A 140 -3.81 -14.37 -4.08
N PHE A 141 -3.80 -14.88 -2.85
CA PHE A 141 -2.67 -14.73 -1.94
C PHE A 141 -1.38 -15.34 -2.52
N GLU A 142 -1.46 -16.54 -3.08
CA GLU A 142 -0.33 -17.20 -3.75
C GLU A 142 0.18 -16.41 -4.95
N MET A 143 -0.75 -15.99 -5.82
CA MET A 143 -0.40 -15.18 -6.99
C MET A 143 0.28 -13.87 -6.59
N ALA A 144 -0.31 -13.12 -5.65
CA ALA A 144 0.26 -11.85 -5.19
C ALA A 144 1.60 -12.04 -4.47
N SER A 145 1.77 -13.12 -3.71
CA SER A 145 3.05 -13.43 -3.04
C SER A 145 4.15 -13.76 -4.05
N LYS A 146 3.83 -14.41 -5.18
CA LYS A 146 4.79 -14.69 -6.26
C LYS A 146 5.20 -13.45 -7.06
N LEU A 147 4.30 -12.47 -7.15
CA LEU A 147 4.53 -11.21 -7.87
C LEU A 147 5.22 -10.15 -7.02
N TRP A 148 5.44 -10.40 -5.73
CA TRP A 148 6.12 -9.46 -4.84
C TRP A 148 7.61 -9.39 -5.16
N GLU A 149 8.07 -8.18 -5.46
CA GLU A 149 9.47 -7.82 -5.68
C GLU A 149 9.84 -6.81 -4.57
N SER A 150 10.59 -7.28 -3.57
CA SER A 150 11.14 -6.42 -2.52
C SER A 150 12.07 -5.38 -3.13
N PRO A 151 12.15 -4.15 -2.57
CA PRO A 151 13.15 -3.18 -2.99
C PRO A 151 14.56 -3.77 -2.93
N ASP A 152 15.32 -3.52 -4.00
CA ASP A 152 16.71 -3.93 -4.14
C ASP A 152 17.66 -2.76 -3.80
N GLU A 153 18.96 -2.98 -4.01
CA GLU A 153 20.00 -1.97 -3.77
C GLU A 153 19.76 -0.70 -4.62
N PHE A 154 19.35 -0.85 -5.88
CA PHE A 154 19.07 0.27 -6.77
C PHE A 154 17.93 1.15 -6.24
N GLU A 155 16.81 0.55 -5.83
CA GLU A 155 15.71 1.29 -5.20
C GLU A 155 16.12 1.98 -3.91
N CYS A 156 16.97 1.34 -3.11
CA CYS A 156 17.45 1.89 -1.83
C CYS A 156 18.50 3.01 -2.01
N GLU A 157 19.21 3.05 -3.13
CA GLU A 157 20.08 4.17 -3.50
C GLU A 157 19.29 5.37 -4.03
N GLU A 158 18.20 5.13 -4.77
CA GLU A 158 17.42 6.19 -5.40
C GLU A 158 16.41 6.84 -4.44
N PHE A 159 15.87 6.09 -3.47
CA PHE A 159 14.80 6.57 -2.58
C PHE A 159 15.14 6.35 -1.10
N GLU A 160 14.52 7.15 -0.22
CA GLU A 160 14.57 6.90 1.23
C GLU A 160 13.71 5.66 1.53
N VAL A 161 14.35 4.54 1.90
CA VAL A 161 13.69 3.27 2.21
C VAL A 161 13.91 2.86 3.66
N SER A 162 12.86 2.40 4.33
CA SER A 162 12.93 1.80 5.68
C SER A 162 12.23 0.46 5.70
N PHE A 163 12.96 -0.58 6.11
CA PHE A 163 12.42 -1.90 6.35
C PHE A 163 11.87 -1.96 7.79
N VAL A 164 10.55 -2.08 7.91
CA VAL A 164 9.86 -2.06 9.19
C VAL A 164 9.83 -3.48 9.74
N THR A 165 10.44 -3.68 10.91
CA THR A 165 10.42 -4.97 11.62
C THR A 165 9.32 -4.96 12.69
N GLU A 166 8.77 -6.14 13.00
CA GLU A 166 7.62 -6.30 13.92
C GLU A 166 7.84 -5.74 15.35
N GLY A 167 9.09 -5.45 15.74
CA GLY A 167 9.42 -4.82 17.03
C GLY A 167 9.24 -3.30 17.09
N ALA A 168 9.18 -2.60 15.96
CA ALA A 168 8.98 -1.15 15.91
C ALA A 168 7.49 -0.75 16.09
N ASN A 169 6.56 -1.71 16.01
CA ASN A 169 5.14 -1.46 16.24
C ASN A 169 4.77 -1.40 17.74
N ALA A 170 5.65 -1.84 18.64
CA ALA A 170 5.40 -1.84 20.09
C ALA A 170 5.51 -0.44 20.74
N SER A 171 5.91 0.59 19.99
CA SER A 171 5.99 1.97 20.47
C SER A 171 4.74 2.81 20.18
N PHE A 172 3.68 2.23 19.62
CA PHE A 172 2.44 2.93 19.27
C PHE A 172 1.24 2.57 20.17
N ASP A 173 1.45 1.71 21.18
CA ASP A 173 0.47 1.45 22.24
C ASP A 173 0.84 2.24 23.51
N VAL A 174 0.49 3.53 23.54
CA VAL A 174 0.33 4.33 24.78
C VAL A 174 -0.93 5.18 24.68
#